data_AF-A0A2T7BIP2-F1
#
_entry.id   AF-A0A2T7BIP2-F1
#
_cell.length_a   1.000
_cell.length_b   1.000
_cell.length_c   1.000
_cell.angle_alpha   90.00
_cell.angle_beta   90.00
_cell.angle_gamma   90.00
#
_symmetry.space_group_name_H-M   'P 1'
#
loop_
_entity.id
_entity.type
_entity.pdbx_description
1 polymer ?
#
loop_
_entity_poly.entity_id
_entity_poly.type
_entity_poly.pdbx_seq_one_letter_code
_entity_poly.pdbx_strand_id
1 'polypeptide(L)'
;MTPEQLKTYIVSLNNGSGCLFQPMEGINAYTYILTAKHLFEGTRRDENGNNTTYDTRNGDTVPITRLTYQAGSWSEIIFNFVVNKGENYFASPNADAVILKIDFLAGFDKIFQSSISPATNGYGLNGYPNIYRPRAVGERSTTHAISRLISGGSQTYGAQLENVTLAQLQLQGMSGGGIVKIIDNAISIIGIQSKVAHQMLAGGQIDFVPMEYFNQIIKSVANPQKLSALYPPFLHSFEFLKNDAFLLEVDEIDEGNIEGARITLRNKAEQIVKSDISPQGIKELFEARLLIIEGETSCFSHKEIWIAWLEFLTILNIVKYDPIQKTMLSNIFNEYRLKYIDGHGWTEVRKDLGRSDYIGLKPDSTIFVSSKTPPKSSFILKKGKVIDIAKPYDKRGFKTDEGIDPFTSFDFVHLEHFKEICIIRKLSEYQDLNEDQLLEKLKSEYHELFD
;
A
#
# COMPACT_ATOMS: atom_id res chain seq x y z
N MET A 1 -6.48 -11.84 -3.29
CA MET A 1 -5.22 -12.14 -3.97
C MET A 1 -4.94 -13.57 -3.59
N THR A 2 -4.87 -14.46 -4.56
CA THR A 2 -4.62 -15.88 -4.31
C THR A 2 -3.15 -16.20 -4.63
N PRO A 3 -2.61 -17.32 -4.10
CA PRO A 3 -1.28 -17.80 -4.50
C PRO A 3 -1.15 -18.00 -6.02
N GLU A 4 -2.23 -18.35 -6.71
CA GLU A 4 -2.24 -18.45 -8.18
C GLU A 4 -2.09 -17.07 -8.84
N GLN A 5 -2.78 -16.04 -8.33
CA GLN A 5 -2.62 -14.68 -8.85
C GLN A 5 -1.21 -14.12 -8.61
N LEU A 6 -0.51 -14.56 -7.56
CA LEU A 6 0.88 -14.15 -7.32
C LEU A 6 1.82 -14.53 -8.48
N LYS A 7 1.55 -15.64 -9.19
CA LYS A 7 2.36 -16.09 -10.32
C LYS A 7 2.39 -15.09 -11.48
N THR A 8 1.38 -14.24 -11.62
CA THR A 8 1.33 -13.24 -12.69
C THR A 8 2.27 -12.05 -12.43
N TYR A 9 2.71 -11.86 -11.18
CA TYR A 9 3.61 -10.80 -10.77
C TYR A 9 5.09 -11.13 -10.97
N ILE A 10 5.43 -12.38 -11.33
CA ILE A 10 6.82 -12.76 -11.61
C ILE A 10 7.00 -12.99 -13.11
N VAL A 11 8.15 -12.55 -13.62
CA VAL A 11 8.61 -12.78 -14.99
C VAL A 11 9.87 -13.65 -15.01
N SER A 12 10.11 -14.33 -16.12
CA SER A 12 11.37 -15.02 -16.42
C SER A 12 12.22 -14.17 -17.36
N LEU A 13 13.49 -13.97 -17.04
CA LEU A 13 14.46 -13.21 -17.84
C LEU A 13 15.89 -13.72 -17.60
N ASN A 14 16.75 -13.75 -18.62
CA ASN A 14 18.19 -14.10 -18.53
C ASN A 14 18.53 -15.31 -17.61
N ASN A 15 17.76 -16.39 -17.71
CA ASN A 15 17.91 -17.58 -16.84
C ASN A 15 17.73 -17.33 -15.34
N GLY A 16 17.07 -16.24 -14.99
CA GLY A 16 16.57 -15.89 -13.68
C GLY A 16 15.11 -15.46 -13.74
N SER A 17 14.72 -14.68 -12.75
CA SER A 17 13.38 -14.19 -12.49
C SER A 17 13.38 -12.67 -12.32
N GLY A 18 12.21 -12.06 -12.34
CA GLY A 18 12.00 -10.65 -11.97
C GLY A 18 10.63 -10.49 -11.34
N CYS A 19 10.43 -9.45 -10.54
CA CYS A 19 9.15 -9.12 -9.93
C CYS A 19 8.59 -7.83 -10.52
N LEU A 20 7.35 -7.90 -11.03
CA LEU A 20 6.61 -6.76 -11.53
C LEU A 20 6.17 -5.87 -10.37
N PHE A 21 6.41 -4.58 -10.50
CA PHE A 21 6.04 -3.58 -9.52
C PHE A 21 5.45 -2.36 -10.22
N GLN A 22 4.27 -1.91 -9.78
CA GLN A 22 3.69 -0.67 -10.27
C GLN A 22 4.11 0.51 -9.37
N PRO A 23 4.99 1.40 -9.84
CA PRO A 23 5.46 2.52 -9.04
C PRO A 23 4.37 3.57 -8.86
N MET A 24 4.64 4.54 -7.98
CA MET A 24 3.69 5.57 -7.56
C MET A 24 3.20 6.46 -8.71
N GLU A 25 3.95 6.59 -9.81
CA GLU A 25 3.62 7.55 -10.87
C GLU A 25 2.17 7.42 -11.33
N GLY A 26 1.55 8.58 -11.61
CA GLY A 26 0.18 8.67 -12.07
C GLY A 26 -0.15 7.73 -13.23
N ILE A 27 -1.46 7.50 -13.39
CA ILE A 27 -2.06 6.48 -14.25
C ILE A 27 -1.35 6.35 -15.62
N ASN A 28 -0.89 5.12 -15.91
CA ASN A 28 -0.44 4.63 -17.23
C ASN A 28 0.95 5.04 -17.73
N ALA A 29 1.90 5.45 -16.87
CA ALA A 29 3.22 5.86 -17.36
C ALA A 29 4.13 4.67 -17.75
N TYR A 30 4.31 3.69 -16.85
CA TYR A 30 5.20 2.54 -17.06
C TYR A 30 5.07 1.53 -15.89
N THR A 31 5.69 0.36 -16.03
CA THR A 31 5.80 -0.66 -14.98
C THR A 31 7.27 -0.99 -14.72
N TYR A 32 7.63 -1.41 -13.51
CA TYR A 32 8.98 -1.88 -13.19
C TYR A 32 9.07 -3.39 -13.17
N ILE A 33 10.24 -3.90 -13.56
CA ILE A 33 10.72 -5.22 -13.19
C ILE A 33 11.89 -5.03 -12.24
N LEU A 34 11.70 -5.45 -10.99
CA LEU A 34 12.73 -5.50 -9.96
C LEU A 34 13.43 -6.86 -10.07
N THR A 35 14.75 -6.87 -10.26
CA THR A 35 15.50 -8.12 -10.45
C THR A 35 16.94 -7.98 -9.98
N ALA A 36 17.72 -9.06 -10.09
CA ALA A 36 19.11 -9.13 -9.67
C ALA A 36 20.06 -8.63 -10.77
N LYS A 37 21.05 -7.81 -10.38
CA LYS A 37 22.03 -7.21 -11.30
C LYS A 37 22.88 -8.26 -12.01
N HIS A 38 23.26 -9.32 -11.30
CA HIS A 38 24.07 -10.42 -11.84
C HIS A 38 23.43 -11.16 -13.02
N LEU A 39 22.14 -10.97 -13.30
CA LEU A 39 21.50 -11.53 -14.51
C LEU A 39 21.88 -10.76 -15.79
N PHE A 40 22.47 -9.57 -15.66
CA PHE A 40 22.80 -8.69 -16.77
C PHE A 40 24.29 -8.39 -16.84
N GLU A 41 24.91 -8.16 -15.69
CA GLU A 41 26.31 -7.75 -15.61
C GLU A 41 26.98 -8.35 -14.37
N GLY A 42 28.26 -8.71 -14.50
CA GLY A 42 29.01 -9.29 -13.40
C GLY A 42 30.30 -9.98 -13.83
N THR A 43 30.82 -10.81 -12.94
CA THR A 43 32.02 -11.61 -13.17
C THR A 43 31.74 -13.07 -12.86
N ARG A 44 32.12 -13.96 -13.77
CA ARG A 44 32.04 -15.41 -13.60
C ARG A 44 33.43 -16.02 -13.71
N ARG A 45 33.69 -17.10 -12.98
CA ARG A 45 34.90 -17.89 -13.18
C ARG A 45 34.68 -18.85 -14.35
N ASP A 46 35.62 -18.87 -15.29
CA ASP A 46 35.67 -19.89 -16.34
C ASP A 46 36.19 -21.23 -15.77
N GLU A 47 36.21 -22.26 -16.64
CA GLU A 47 36.70 -23.60 -16.29
C GLU A 47 38.17 -23.61 -15.86
N ASN A 48 38.94 -22.59 -16.24
CA ASN A 48 40.35 -22.42 -15.88
C ASN A 48 40.53 -21.58 -14.60
N GLY A 49 39.44 -21.17 -13.95
CA GLY A 49 39.47 -20.35 -12.73
C GLY A 49 39.70 -18.85 -12.98
N ASN A 50 39.77 -18.40 -14.23
CA ASN A 50 39.92 -16.99 -14.57
C ASN A 50 38.58 -16.26 -14.47
N ASN A 51 38.63 -15.01 -14.02
CA ASN A 51 37.47 -14.14 -13.94
C ASN A 51 37.16 -13.56 -15.33
N THR A 52 36.05 -13.99 -15.94
CA THR A 52 35.49 -13.37 -17.14
C THR A 52 34.36 -12.43 -16.77
N THR A 53 34.47 -11.16 -17.17
CA THR A 53 33.38 -10.18 -17.06
C THR A 53 32.35 -10.41 -18.15
N TYR A 54 31.07 -10.32 -17.80
CA TYR A 54 29.97 -10.24 -18.75
C TYR A 54 29.17 -8.97 -18.45
N ASP A 55 28.67 -8.35 -19.50
CA ASP A 55 27.88 -7.14 -19.41
C ASP A 55 26.89 -7.09 -20.58
N THR A 56 25.64 -6.78 -20.26
CA THR A 56 24.59 -6.57 -21.26
C THR A 56 24.70 -5.14 -21.77
N ARG A 57 24.91 -4.99 -23.08
CA ARG A 57 25.20 -3.71 -23.74
C ARG A 57 23.93 -2.95 -24.08
N ASN A 58 24.08 -1.65 -24.32
CA ASN A 58 23.00 -0.86 -24.91
C ASN A 58 22.61 -1.43 -26.27
N GLY A 59 21.31 -1.58 -26.49
CA GLY A 59 20.73 -2.19 -27.69
C GLY A 59 20.57 -3.72 -27.60
N ASP A 60 21.15 -4.39 -26.60
CA ASP A 60 20.94 -5.82 -26.41
C ASP A 60 19.47 -6.10 -26.10
N THR A 61 18.95 -7.19 -26.65
CA THR A 61 17.56 -7.61 -26.46
C THR A 61 17.49 -8.77 -25.49
N VAL A 62 16.72 -8.60 -24.42
CA VAL A 62 16.45 -9.62 -23.41
C VAL A 62 15.00 -10.06 -23.54
N PRO A 63 14.73 -11.34 -23.87
CA PRO A 63 13.37 -11.86 -23.89
C PRO A 63 12.84 -11.97 -22.45
N ILE A 64 11.64 -11.45 -22.23
CA ILE A 64 10.94 -11.51 -20.95
C ILE A 64 9.66 -12.30 -21.15
N THR A 65 9.48 -13.34 -20.35
CA THR A 65 8.28 -14.18 -20.35
C THR A 65 7.46 -13.90 -19.10
N ARG A 66 6.17 -13.61 -19.28
CA ARG A 66 5.19 -13.44 -18.20
C ARG A 66 4.06 -14.44 -18.33
N LEU A 67 3.56 -14.93 -17.20
CA LEU A 67 2.35 -15.74 -17.14
C LEU A 67 1.09 -14.88 -17.02
N THR A 68 0.05 -15.25 -17.76
CA THR A 68 -1.30 -14.69 -17.60
C THR A 68 -2.32 -15.79 -17.37
N TYR A 69 -3.32 -15.48 -16.56
CA TYR A 69 -4.43 -16.39 -16.27
C TYR A 69 -5.74 -15.75 -16.72
N GLN A 70 -6.40 -16.36 -17.71
CA GLN A 70 -7.65 -15.87 -18.27
C GLN A 70 -8.60 -17.05 -18.52
N ALA A 71 -9.86 -16.89 -18.13
CA ALA A 71 -10.93 -17.88 -18.38
C ALA A 71 -10.57 -19.33 -17.98
N GLY A 72 -9.86 -19.51 -16.87
CA GLY A 72 -9.48 -20.83 -16.37
C GLY A 72 -8.21 -21.44 -16.99
N SER A 73 -7.51 -20.70 -17.86
CA SER A 73 -6.32 -21.19 -18.56
C SER A 73 -5.10 -20.29 -18.38
N TRP A 74 -3.93 -20.93 -18.30
CA TRP A 74 -2.63 -20.28 -18.24
C TRP A 74 -2.03 -20.10 -19.63
N SER A 75 -1.54 -18.89 -19.92
CA SER A 75 -0.83 -18.56 -21.15
C SER A 75 0.43 -17.75 -20.88
N GLU A 76 1.31 -17.67 -21.86
CA GLU A 76 2.56 -16.91 -21.80
C GLU A 76 2.49 -15.71 -22.73
N ILE A 77 3.00 -14.59 -22.24
CA ILE A 77 3.29 -13.41 -23.05
C ILE A 77 4.79 -13.24 -23.05
N ILE A 78 5.38 -13.27 -24.24
CA ILE A 78 6.81 -13.05 -24.45
C ILE A 78 6.96 -11.69 -25.14
N PHE A 79 7.78 -10.83 -24.56
CA PHE A 79 8.14 -9.54 -25.17
C PHE A 79 9.64 -9.29 -25.04
N ASN A 80 10.16 -8.45 -25.93
CA ASN A 80 11.57 -8.14 -26.01
C ASN A 80 11.86 -6.84 -25.27
N PHE A 81 12.73 -6.90 -24.27
CA PHE A 81 13.24 -5.72 -23.59
C PHE A 81 14.58 -5.30 -24.22
N VAL A 82 14.61 -4.12 -24.83
CA VAL A 82 15.84 -3.54 -25.39
C VAL A 82 16.52 -2.71 -24.31
N VAL A 83 17.74 -3.07 -23.94
CA VAL A 83 18.49 -2.44 -22.85
C VAL A 83 18.99 -1.06 -23.28
N ASN A 84 18.61 -0.02 -22.53
CA ASN A 84 19.13 1.35 -22.65
C ASN A 84 19.52 1.84 -21.25
N LYS A 85 20.80 1.67 -20.89
CA LYS A 85 21.37 2.07 -19.59
C LYS A 85 21.12 3.56 -19.33
N GLY A 86 20.56 3.85 -18.16
CA GLY A 86 20.20 5.21 -17.73
C GLY A 86 18.86 5.74 -18.26
N GLU A 87 18.17 5.00 -19.15
CA GLU A 87 16.83 5.37 -19.63
C GLU A 87 15.77 4.35 -19.18
N ASN A 88 16.02 3.06 -19.40
CA ASN A 88 15.12 2.00 -18.99
C ASN A 88 15.80 0.88 -18.18
N TYR A 89 17.11 0.99 -17.97
CA TYR A 89 17.91 0.07 -17.17
C TYR A 89 18.68 0.86 -16.11
N PHE A 90 18.45 0.54 -14.84
CA PHE A 90 19.02 1.26 -13.70
C PHE A 90 19.57 0.26 -12.67
N ALA A 91 20.88 0.04 -12.71
CA ALA A 91 21.58 -0.87 -11.80
C ALA A 91 22.09 -0.14 -10.56
N SER A 92 22.06 -0.83 -9.42
CA SER A 92 22.68 -0.33 -8.19
C SER A 92 24.20 -0.40 -8.30
N PRO A 93 24.93 0.68 -7.93
CA PRO A 93 26.39 0.61 -7.84
C PRO A 93 26.84 -0.30 -6.70
N ASN A 94 26.02 -0.40 -5.66
CA ASN A 94 26.42 -1.01 -4.40
C ASN A 94 25.86 -2.41 -4.23
N ALA A 95 24.60 -2.66 -4.61
CA ALA A 95 23.93 -3.95 -4.39
C ALA A 95 23.74 -4.76 -5.68
N ASP A 96 23.40 -6.04 -5.53
CA ASP A 96 22.99 -6.93 -6.62
C ASP A 96 21.52 -6.68 -7.03
N ALA A 97 21.21 -5.43 -7.39
CA ALA A 97 19.86 -4.97 -7.70
C ALA A 97 19.83 -4.14 -8.98
N VAL A 98 18.77 -4.32 -9.77
CA VAL A 98 18.50 -3.54 -10.98
C VAL A 98 16.99 -3.32 -11.15
N ILE A 99 16.62 -2.12 -11.62
CA ILE A 99 15.27 -1.76 -12.04
C ILE A 99 15.24 -1.70 -13.56
N LEU A 100 14.34 -2.48 -14.17
CA LEU A 100 14.00 -2.35 -15.59
C LEU A 100 12.68 -1.59 -15.70
N LYS A 101 12.65 -0.53 -16.51
CA LYS A 101 11.46 0.25 -16.82
C LYS A 101 10.87 -0.24 -18.13
N ILE A 102 9.64 -0.74 -18.09
CA ILE A 102 8.93 -1.26 -19.26
C ILE A 102 7.65 -0.49 -19.50
N ASP A 103 7.04 -0.68 -20.66
CA ASP A 103 5.73 -0.11 -20.97
C ASP A 103 4.70 -0.52 -19.90
N PHE A 104 3.73 0.36 -19.68
CA PHE A 104 2.74 0.19 -18.65
C PHE A 104 1.93 -1.10 -18.82
N LEU A 105 1.78 -1.83 -17.72
CA LEU A 105 0.96 -3.02 -17.61
C LEU A 105 -0.15 -2.77 -16.59
N ALA A 106 -1.41 -2.84 -17.03
CA ALA A 106 -2.56 -2.72 -16.15
C ALA A 106 -2.68 -3.93 -15.19
N GLY A 107 -3.23 -3.70 -13.99
CA GLY A 107 -3.58 -4.75 -13.02
C GLY A 107 -2.49 -5.14 -12.01
N PHE A 108 -1.39 -4.37 -11.94
CA PHE A 108 -0.26 -4.60 -11.01
C PHE A 108 -0.20 -3.59 -9.87
N ASP A 109 -1.30 -2.89 -9.57
CA ASP A 109 -1.43 -1.84 -8.54
C ASP A 109 -1.56 -2.38 -7.10
N LYS A 110 -1.63 -3.71 -6.94
CA LYS A 110 -1.83 -4.38 -5.65
C LYS A 110 -0.54 -4.82 -4.97
N ILE A 111 0.64 -4.45 -5.49
CA ILE A 111 1.93 -4.74 -4.86
C ILE A 111 2.48 -3.49 -4.15
N PHE A 112 3.05 -3.68 -2.97
CA PHE A 112 3.61 -2.61 -2.16
C PHE A 112 4.84 -3.08 -1.39
N GLN A 113 5.82 -2.20 -1.22
CA GLN A 113 6.99 -2.50 -0.40
C GLN A 113 6.65 -2.44 1.10
N SER A 114 7.28 -3.29 1.90
CA SER A 114 7.17 -3.28 3.36
C SER A 114 8.55 -3.32 4.02
N SER A 115 8.62 -2.84 5.25
CA SER A 115 9.84 -2.96 6.05
C SER A 115 10.07 -4.40 6.46
N ILE A 116 11.34 -4.80 6.52
CA ILE A 116 11.72 -6.10 7.05
C ILE A 116 11.39 -6.14 8.54
N SER A 117 10.61 -7.15 8.95
CA SER A 117 10.32 -7.42 10.35
C SER A 117 10.70 -8.86 10.70
N PRO A 118 10.96 -9.18 11.98
CA PRO A 118 11.25 -10.56 12.39
C PRO A 118 10.11 -11.54 12.10
N ALA A 119 8.88 -11.04 11.91
CA ALA A 119 7.72 -11.87 11.60
C ALA A 119 7.80 -12.40 10.15
N THR A 120 8.10 -13.69 10.02
CA THR A 120 8.26 -14.37 8.72
C THR A 120 7.00 -15.04 8.21
N ASN A 121 5.96 -15.15 9.05
CA ASN A 121 4.76 -15.91 8.73
C ASN A 121 4.12 -15.42 7.42
N GLY A 122 4.03 -16.32 6.44
CA GLY A 122 3.42 -16.09 5.13
C GLY A 122 4.35 -15.52 4.06
N TYR A 123 5.62 -15.22 4.35
CA TYR A 123 6.58 -14.86 3.30
C TYR A 123 7.07 -16.09 2.54
N GLY A 124 7.28 -15.91 1.24
CA GLY A 124 7.88 -16.91 0.38
C GLY A 124 8.72 -16.28 -0.73
N LEU A 125 9.69 -17.05 -1.21
CA LEU A 125 10.45 -16.76 -2.42
C LEU A 125 9.62 -17.21 -3.63
N ASN A 126 9.22 -16.27 -4.49
CA ASN A 126 8.50 -16.55 -5.73
C ASN A 126 9.40 -16.32 -6.96
N GLY A 127 9.47 -17.30 -7.86
CA GLY A 127 10.40 -17.28 -9.00
C GLY A 127 10.15 -18.41 -10.01
N TYR A 128 11.01 -18.48 -11.04
CA TYR A 128 11.02 -19.50 -12.10
C TYR A 128 12.25 -20.41 -11.98
N PRO A 129 12.14 -21.57 -11.32
CA PRO A 129 13.20 -22.57 -11.37
C PRO A 129 13.44 -23.05 -12.81
N ASN A 130 14.70 -23.11 -13.23
CA ASN A 130 15.07 -23.58 -14.56
C ASN A 130 14.59 -25.01 -14.82
N ILE A 131 14.57 -25.86 -13.77
CA ILE A 131 14.08 -27.23 -13.85
C ILE A 131 12.58 -27.33 -14.14
N TYR A 132 11.80 -26.25 -13.96
CA TYR A 132 10.36 -26.25 -14.18
C TYR A 132 9.98 -25.76 -15.58
N ARG A 133 10.92 -25.26 -16.39
CA ARG A 133 10.67 -24.84 -17.78
C ARG A 133 9.94 -25.89 -18.65
N PRO A 134 10.23 -27.20 -18.53
CA PRO A 134 9.52 -28.21 -19.33
C PRO A 134 8.07 -28.46 -18.89
N ARG A 135 7.64 -27.95 -17.73
CA ARG A 135 6.29 -28.16 -17.20
C ARG A 135 5.24 -27.35 -17.95
N ALA A 136 3.97 -27.64 -17.66
CA ALA A 136 2.84 -26.85 -18.11
C ALA A 136 3.01 -25.38 -17.68
N VAL A 137 2.50 -24.45 -18.49
CA VAL A 137 2.73 -23.01 -18.35
C VAL A 137 2.50 -22.49 -16.91
N GLY A 138 1.38 -22.84 -16.28
CA GLY A 138 1.05 -22.43 -14.91
C GLY A 138 1.89 -23.08 -13.79
N GLU A 139 2.76 -24.03 -14.13
CA GLU A 139 3.62 -24.77 -13.20
C GLU A 139 5.12 -24.42 -13.34
N ARG A 140 5.45 -23.47 -14.23
CA ARG A 140 6.82 -23.03 -14.49
C ARG A 140 7.37 -22.10 -13.41
N SER A 141 6.49 -21.45 -12.65
CA SER A 141 6.83 -20.67 -11.47
C SER A 141 6.44 -21.41 -10.18
N THR A 142 7.08 -21.04 -9.07
CA THR A 142 6.81 -21.65 -7.77
C THR A 142 7.04 -20.66 -6.63
N THR A 143 6.50 -21.00 -5.46
CA THR A 143 6.77 -20.30 -4.21
C THR A 143 7.40 -21.26 -3.21
N HIS A 144 8.52 -20.87 -2.61
CA HIS A 144 9.12 -21.57 -1.47
C HIS A 144 8.91 -20.75 -0.21
N ALA A 145 8.17 -21.28 0.75
CA ALA A 145 7.89 -20.61 2.02
C ALA A 145 9.17 -20.37 2.83
N ILE A 146 9.20 -19.26 3.57
CA ILE A 146 10.32 -18.84 4.43
C ILE A 146 9.96 -19.11 5.88
N SER A 147 10.79 -19.92 6.55
CA SER A 147 10.64 -20.24 7.97
C SER A 147 11.13 -19.11 8.87
N ARG A 148 12.30 -18.52 8.57
CA ARG A 148 12.90 -17.43 9.35
C ARG A 148 13.81 -16.55 8.51
N LEU A 149 13.94 -15.30 8.94
CA LEU A 149 14.96 -14.38 8.44
C LEU A 149 16.25 -14.57 9.25
N ILE A 150 17.37 -14.39 8.57
CA ILE A 150 18.71 -14.44 9.13
C ILE A 150 19.31 -13.05 8.87
N SER A 151 19.79 -12.39 9.92
CA SER A 151 20.52 -11.13 9.77
C SER A 151 21.65 -11.35 8.76
N GLY A 152 21.58 -10.62 7.64
CA GLY A 152 22.52 -10.79 6.53
C GLY A 152 23.67 -9.78 6.56
N GLY A 153 24.51 -9.86 5.52
CA GLY A 153 25.68 -9.02 5.34
C GLY A 153 25.37 -7.55 5.07
N SER A 154 26.36 -6.78 4.62
CA SER A 154 26.24 -5.32 4.48
C SER A 154 25.10 -4.85 3.56
N GLN A 155 24.67 -5.66 2.58
CA GLN A 155 23.70 -5.28 1.55
C GLN A 155 22.64 -6.35 1.24
N THR A 156 22.68 -7.47 1.95
CA THR A 156 21.76 -8.58 1.76
C THR A 156 21.19 -9.02 3.10
N TYR A 157 20.02 -9.62 3.07
CA TYR A 157 19.44 -10.35 4.19
C TYR A 157 19.42 -11.83 3.85
N GLY A 158 19.72 -12.67 4.85
CA GLY A 158 19.56 -14.10 4.71
C GLY A 158 18.13 -14.53 5.01
N ALA A 159 17.68 -15.62 4.40
CA ALA A 159 16.43 -16.28 4.74
C ALA A 159 16.59 -17.80 4.68
N GLN A 160 15.85 -18.49 5.55
CA GLN A 160 15.78 -19.94 5.58
C GLN A 160 14.43 -20.39 5.02
N LEU A 161 14.45 -21.10 3.89
CA LEU A 161 13.29 -21.78 3.34
C LEU A 161 12.82 -22.90 4.28
N GLU A 162 11.52 -23.14 4.35
CA GLU A 162 10.93 -24.25 5.13
C GLU A 162 11.44 -25.61 4.65
N ASN A 163 11.55 -25.78 3.33
CA ASN A 163 12.18 -26.97 2.77
C ASN A 163 13.70 -26.80 2.74
N VAL A 164 14.34 -27.30 3.80
CA VAL A 164 15.80 -27.28 3.98
C VAL A 164 16.55 -28.28 3.09
N THR A 165 15.82 -29.17 2.40
CA THR A 165 16.41 -30.22 1.53
C THR A 165 16.44 -29.85 0.05
N LEU A 166 16.02 -28.63 -0.30
CA LEU A 166 16.01 -28.17 -1.68
C LEU A 166 17.42 -28.22 -2.28
N ALA A 167 17.57 -28.97 -3.37
CA ALA A 167 18.81 -29.02 -4.12
C ALA A 167 19.05 -27.69 -4.86
N GLN A 168 20.32 -27.38 -5.12
CA GLN A 168 20.70 -26.16 -5.87
C GLN A 168 19.98 -26.03 -7.21
N LEU A 169 19.77 -27.14 -7.92
CA LEU A 169 19.04 -27.17 -9.20
C LEU A 169 17.58 -26.70 -9.06
N GLN A 170 16.95 -26.89 -7.90
CA GLN A 170 15.59 -26.44 -7.63
C GLN A 170 15.51 -24.94 -7.33
N LEU A 171 16.63 -24.32 -6.95
CA LEU A 171 16.74 -22.88 -6.71
C LEU A 171 17.35 -22.12 -7.90
N GLN A 172 18.03 -22.82 -8.81
CA GLN A 172 18.60 -22.21 -10.00
C GLN A 172 17.49 -21.66 -10.90
N GLY A 173 17.59 -20.38 -11.27
CA GLY A 173 16.53 -19.67 -12.01
C GLY A 173 15.66 -18.77 -11.12
N MET A 174 15.70 -18.96 -9.81
CA MET A 174 14.93 -18.12 -8.88
C MET A 174 15.54 -16.72 -8.69
N SER A 175 16.82 -16.52 -9.02
CA SER A 175 17.53 -15.23 -8.86
C SER A 175 16.72 -14.09 -9.45
N GLY A 176 16.52 -13.00 -8.72
CA GLY A 176 15.66 -11.90 -9.13
C GLY A 176 14.17 -12.10 -8.79
N GLY A 177 13.80 -13.24 -8.20
CA GLY A 177 12.46 -13.50 -7.67
C GLY A 177 12.13 -12.68 -6.43
N GLY A 178 10.84 -12.42 -6.21
CA GLY A 178 10.38 -11.60 -5.09
C GLY A 178 10.30 -12.38 -3.77
N ILE A 179 10.69 -11.73 -2.67
CA ILE A 179 10.37 -12.17 -1.31
C ILE A 179 9.07 -11.50 -0.90
N VAL A 180 7.97 -12.27 -0.98
CA VAL A 180 6.62 -11.73 -1.02
C VAL A 180 5.68 -12.44 -0.05
N LYS A 181 4.65 -11.73 0.39
CA LYS A 181 3.54 -12.24 1.20
C LYS A 181 2.23 -11.64 0.72
N ILE A 182 1.14 -12.40 0.80
CA ILE A 182 -0.20 -11.89 0.57
C ILE A 182 -0.77 -11.33 1.89
N ILE A 183 -1.22 -10.07 1.88
CA ILE A 183 -1.85 -9.37 3.00
C ILE A 183 -3.10 -8.67 2.47
N ASP A 184 -4.28 -8.94 3.06
CA ASP A 184 -5.54 -8.23 2.77
C ASP A 184 -5.80 -7.97 1.27
N ASN A 185 -5.72 -9.02 0.44
CA ASN A 185 -5.93 -8.95 -1.02
C ASN A 185 -4.85 -8.17 -1.81
N ALA A 186 -3.70 -7.88 -1.20
CA ALA A 186 -2.53 -7.24 -1.79
C ALA A 186 -1.24 -8.07 -1.60
N ILE A 187 -0.14 -7.67 -2.23
CA ILE A 187 1.17 -8.32 -2.19
C ILE A 187 2.15 -7.38 -1.49
N SER A 188 2.64 -7.80 -0.33
CA SER A 188 3.77 -7.17 0.34
C SER A 188 5.07 -7.76 -0.20
N ILE A 189 6.02 -6.90 -0.58
CA ILE A 189 7.38 -7.29 -0.97
C ILE A 189 8.41 -6.67 -0.02
N ILE A 190 9.37 -7.48 0.43
CA ILE A 190 10.46 -7.03 1.32
C ILE A 190 11.85 -7.07 0.68
N GLY A 191 11.97 -7.72 -0.48
CA GLY A 191 13.19 -7.70 -1.26
C GLY A 191 13.17 -8.64 -2.45
N ILE A 192 14.32 -8.72 -3.13
CA ILE A 192 14.53 -9.50 -4.35
C ILE A 192 15.69 -10.47 -4.14
N GLN A 193 15.50 -11.74 -4.46
CA GLN A 193 16.50 -12.78 -4.24
C GLN A 193 17.77 -12.51 -5.05
N SER A 194 18.90 -12.56 -4.35
CA SER A 194 20.26 -12.39 -4.91
C SER A 194 20.94 -13.74 -5.05
N LYS A 195 22.11 -13.78 -5.68
CA LYS A 195 22.90 -15.01 -5.83
C LYS A 195 23.21 -15.62 -4.46
N VAL A 196 22.94 -16.92 -4.31
CA VAL A 196 23.25 -17.69 -3.09
C VAL A 196 24.76 -17.68 -2.85
N ALA A 197 25.21 -17.16 -1.69
CA ALA A 197 26.63 -16.98 -1.38
C ALA A 197 27.39 -18.32 -1.16
N HIS A 198 26.72 -19.37 -0.68
CA HIS A 198 27.34 -20.66 -0.36
C HIS A 198 26.94 -21.78 -1.34
N GLN A 199 27.86 -22.10 -2.25
CA GLN A 199 27.64 -23.07 -3.34
C GLN A 199 27.65 -24.55 -2.91
N MET A 200 28.12 -24.89 -1.71
CA MET A 200 28.34 -26.30 -1.32
C MET A 200 27.32 -26.89 -0.32
N LEU A 201 26.55 -26.07 0.40
CA LEU A 201 25.59 -26.51 1.41
C LEU A 201 24.39 -25.54 1.48
N ALA A 202 23.64 -25.41 0.39
CA ALA A 202 22.50 -24.49 0.32
C ALA A 202 21.25 -25.06 1.00
N GLY A 203 21.35 -25.53 2.26
CA GLY A 203 20.30 -26.22 3.03
C GLY A 203 19.04 -25.38 3.27
N GLY A 204 18.36 -24.99 2.19
CA GLY A 204 17.29 -24.00 2.15
C GLY A 204 17.70 -22.56 2.43
N GLN A 205 18.99 -22.22 2.49
CA GLN A 205 19.42 -20.83 2.76
C GLN A 205 19.57 -20.03 1.47
N ILE A 206 18.99 -18.83 1.47
CA ILE A 206 19.03 -17.88 0.36
C ILE A 206 19.40 -16.49 0.88
N ASP A 207 19.94 -15.67 -0.01
CA ASP A 207 20.19 -14.25 0.23
C ASP A 207 19.26 -13.40 -0.64
N PHE A 208 18.80 -12.27 -0.14
CA PHE A 208 18.01 -11.32 -0.91
C PHE A 208 18.46 -9.88 -0.65
N VAL A 209 18.31 -9.02 -1.65
CA VAL A 209 18.53 -7.58 -1.55
C VAL A 209 17.24 -6.92 -1.05
N PRO A 210 17.28 -6.22 0.09
CA PRO A 210 16.14 -5.45 0.59
C PRO A 210 15.63 -4.36 -0.36
N MET A 211 14.34 -4.01 -0.24
CA MET A 211 13.72 -2.93 -1.03
C MET A 211 14.41 -1.56 -0.84
N GLU A 212 15.07 -1.31 0.28
CA GLU A 212 15.84 -0.08 0.51
C GLU A 212 16.91 0.18 -0.56
N TYR A 213 17.56 -0.84 -1.11
CA TYR A 213 18.56 -0.66 -2.17
C TYR A 213 17.92 -0.30 -3.51
N PHE A 214 16.70 -0.74 -3.77
CA PHE A 214 15.93 -0.29 -4.93
C PHE A 214 15.49 1.17 -4.77
N ASN A 215 15.10 1.58 -3.57
CA ASN A 215 14.85 3.00 -3.27
C ASN A 215 16.11 3.86 -3.43
N GLN A 216 17.30 3.33 -3.11
CA GLN A 216 18.57 4.02 -3.37
C GLN A 216 18.84 4.19 -4.87
N ILE A 217 18.54 3.18 -5.71
CA ILE A 217 18.63 3.32 -7.17
C ILE A 217 17.80 4.53 -7.62
N ILE A 218 16.53 4.59 -7.20
CA ILE A 218 15.61 5.68 -7.56
C ILE A 218 16.15 7.04 -7.11
N LYS A 219 16.62 7.15 -5.85
CA LYS A 219 17.20 8.39 -5.31
C LYS A 219 18.50 8.82 -6.00
N SER A 220 19.25 7.87 -6.57
CA SER A 220 20.55 8.15 -7.20
C SER A 220 20.45 8.63 -8.65
N VAL A 221 19.28 8.52 -9.30
CA VAL A 221 19.11 8.96 -10.68
C VAL A 221 19.10 10.49 -10.74
N ALA A 222 20.03 11.06 -11.52
CA ALA A 222 20.22 12.51 -11.63
C ALA A 222 18.97 13.27 -12.09
N ASN A 223 18.10 12.64 -12.89
CA ASN A 223 16.80 13.19 -13.26
C ASN A 223 15.69 12.46 -12.47
N PRO A 224 15.06 13.10 -11.47
CA PRO A 224 14.01 12.49 -10.66
C PRO A 224 12.74 12.13 -11.43
N GLN A 225 12.57 12.61 -12.67
CA GLN A 225 11.44 12.23 -13.53
C GLN A 225 11.64 10.87 -14.24
N LYS A 226 12.84 10.28 -14.18
CA LYS A 226 13.11 8.99 -14.84
C LYS A 226 12.53 7.82 -14.06
N LEU A 227 12.57 7.89 -12.73
CA LEU A 227 12.07 6.87 -11.84
C LEU A 227 11.20 7.47 -10.73
N SER A 228 10.02 6.89 -10.54
CA SER A 228 9.10 7.19 -9.46
C SER A 228 9.30 6.25 -8.27
N ALA A 229 8.90 6.71 -7.08
CA ALA A 229 9.03 5.95 -5.84
C ALA A 229 8.27 4.62 -5.88
N LEU A 230 8.77 3.62 -5.15
CA LEU A 230 8.13 2.30 -4.96
C LEU A 230 7.00 2.36 -3.93
N TYR A 231 6.14 3.36 -4.07
CA TYR A 231 4.93 3.49 -3.27
C TYR A 231 3.72 3.02 -4.09
N PRO A 232 2.67 2.52 -3.43
CA PRO A 232 1.43 2.16 -4.11
C PRO A 232 0.89 3.31 -4.98
N PRO A 233 0.27 3.01 -6.14
CA PRO A 233 -0.27 4.04 -7.04
C PRO A 233 -1.30 4.95 -6.38
N PHE A 234 -2.11 4.40 -5.45
CA PHE A 234 -3.10 5.20 -4.72
C PHE A 234 -2.48 6.32 -3.89
N LEU A 235 -1.18 6.26 -3.55
CA LEU A 235 -0.55 7.35 -2.83
C LEU A 235 -0.38 8.62 -3.68
N HIS A 236 -0.38 8.48 -5.01
CA HIS A 236 -0.29 9.62 -5.93
C HIS A 236 -1.61 10.35 -6.12
N SER A 237 -2.73 9.63 -6.16
CA SER A 237 -4.03 10.22 -6.45
C SER A 237 -5.17 9.42 -5.80
N PHE A 238 -6.17 10.15 -5.33
CA PHE A 238 -7.44 9.58 -4.86
C PHE A 238 -8.26 8.90 -5.96
N GLU A 239 -7.89 9.07 -7.24
CA GLU A 239 -8.55 8.38 -8.37
C GLU A 239 -8.59 6.86 -8.18
N PHE A 240 -7.54 6.27 -7.60
CA PHE A 240 -7.46 4.83 -7.32
C PHE A 240 -8.35 4.35 -6.16
N LEU A 241 -8.98 5.29 -5.43
CA LEU A 241 -9.73 5.05 -4.19
C LEU A 241 -11.20 5.47 -4.30
N LYS A 242 -11.58 6.23 -5.33
CA LYS A 242 -12.91 6.85 -5.43
C LYS A 242 -14.08 5.86 -5.49
N ASN A 243 -13.84 4.66 -6.01
CA ASN A 243 -14.86 3.62 -6.07
C ASN A 243 -15.00 2.86 -4.75
N ASP A 244 -13.98 2.93 -3.89
CA ASP A 244 -13.94 2.26 -2.59
C ASP A 244 -14.40 3.22 -1.46
N ALA A 245 -14.59 4.51 -1.75
CA ALA A 245 -15.11 5.51 -0.82
C ALA A 245 -16.64 5.57 -0.83
N PHE A 246 -17.25 5.82 0.33
CA PHE A 246 -18.69 5.85 0.51
C PHE A 246 -19.40 4.57 0.03
N LEU A 247 -18.86 3.41 0.42
CA LEU A 247 -19.58 2.15 0.26
C LEU A 247 -20.83 2.17 1.16
N LEU A 248 -21.99 2.38 0.53
CA LEU A 248 -23.31 2.34 1.15
C LEU A 248 -23.89 0.95 0.89
N GLU A 249 -23.55 0.00 1.77
CA GLU A 249 -24.01 -1.38 1.69
C GLU A 249 -25.47 -1.46 2.16
N VAL A 250 -26.36 -1.86 1.27
CA VAL A 250 -27.80 -2.06 1.51
C VAL A 250 -28.25 -3.39 0.90
N ASP A 251 -29.42 -3.87 1.29
CA ASP A 251 -30.01 -5.04 0.65
C ASP A 251 -30.37 -4.74 -0.82
N GLU A 252 -30.37 -5.77 -1.68
CA GLU A 252 -30.61 -5.63 -3.13
C GLU A 252 -31.93 -4.92 -3.45
N ILE A 253 -32.95 -5.09 -2.59
CA ILE A 253 -34.26 -4.45 -2.72
C ILE A 253 -34.21 -2.93 -2.52
N ASP A 254 -33.19 -2.42 -1.83
CA ASP A 254 -33.02 -1.02 -1.45
C ASP A 254 -31.97 -0.28 -2.29
N GLU A 255 -31.27 -0.97 -3.20
CA GLU A 255 -30.23 -0.37 -4.06
C GLU A 255 -30.74 0.84 -4.86
N GLY A 256 -31.97 0.75 -5.39
CA GLY A 256 -32.60 1.85 -6.12
C GLY A 256 -32.87 3.09 -5.26
N ASN A 257 -33.05 2.92 -3.94
CA ASN A 257 -33.34 4.03 -3.03
C ASN A 257 -32.09 4.86 -2.72
N ILE A 258 -30.89 4.30 -2.92
CA ILE A 258 -29.63 4.93 -2.51
C ILE A 258 -28.70 5.30 -3.69
N GLU A 259 -29.00 4.83 -4.90
CA GLU A 259 -28.19 5.09 -6.08
C GLU A 259 -27.92 6.59 -6.29
N GLY A 260 -28.94 7.43 -6.16
CA GLY A 260 -28.81 8.89 -6.28
C GLY A 260 -27.82 9.47 -5.27
N ALA A 261 -27.97 9.15 -3.98
CA ALA A 261 -27.07 9.63 -2.93
C ALA A 261 -25.62 9.16 -3.16
N ARG A 262 -25.44 7.91 -3.60
CA ARG A 262 -24.12 7.34 -3.95
C ARG A 262 -23.46 8.11 -5.10
N ILE A 263 -24.22 8.43 -6.14
CA ILE A 263 -23.74 9.23 -7.28
C ILE A 263 -23.37 10.65 -6.82
N THR A 264 -24.22 11.32 -6.03
CA THR A 264 -23.95 12.67 -5.51
C THR A 264 -22.67 12.71 -4.65
N LEU A 265 -22.49 11.74 -3.74
CA LEU A 265 -21.27 11.62 -2.93
C LEU A 265 -20.03 11.39 -3.80
N ARG A 266 -20.13 10.53 -4.81
CA ARG A 266 -19.05 10.29 -5.77
C ARG A 266 -18.71 11.56 -6.56
N ASN A 267 -19.69 12.34 -7.00
CA ASN A 267 -19.48 13.61 -7.68
C ASN A 267 -18.76 14.62 -6.79
N LYS A 268 -19.10 14.69 -5.49
CA LYS A 268 -18.39 15.56 -4.54
C LYS A 268 -16.98 15.06 -4.22
N ALA A 269 -16.76 13.75 -4.13
CA ALA A 269 -15.42 13.16 -4.00
C ALA A 269 -14.56 13.44 -5.24
N GLU A 270 -15.15 13.43 -6.43
CA GLU A 270 -14.46 13.72 -7.70
C GLU A 270 -13.85 15.14 -7.72
N GLN A 271 -14.43 16.11 -7.00
CA GLN A 271 -13.84 17.45 -6.84
C GLN A 271 -12.49 17.40 -6.11
N ILE A 272 -12.36 16.54 -5.09
CA ILE A 272 -11.09 16.31 -4.39
C ILE A 272 -10.13 15.53 -5.28
N VAL A 273 -10.61 14.51 -5.98
CA VAL A 273 -9.79 13.68 -6.89
C VAL A 273 -9.15 14.51 -8.00
N LYS A 274 -9.86 15.52 -8.53
CA LYS A 274 -9.37 16.45 -9.56
C LYS A 274 -8.51 17.60 -9.01
N SER A 275 -8.40 17.72 -7.69
CA SER A 275 -7.59 18.76 -7.05
C SER A 275 -6.10 18.39 -7.01
N ASP A 276 -5.28 19.27 -6.44
CA ASP A 276 -3.86 19.04 -6.18
C ASP A 276 -3.59 18.28 -4.86
N ILE A 277 -4.64 17.83 -4.19
CA ILE A 277 -4.57 17.06 -2.94
C ILE A 277 -4.33 15.58 -3.28
N SER A 278 -3.27 15.02 -2.72
CA SER A 278 -2.95 13.60 -2.82
C SER A 278 -2.70 12.98 -1.45
N PRO A 279 -2.91 11.66 -1.31
CA PRO A 279 -2.54 10.93 -0.10
C PRO A 279 -1.09 11.14 0.33
N GLN A 280 -0.14 11.08 -0.61
CA GLN A 280 1.27 11.34 -0.33
C GLN A 280 1.48 12.79 0.15
N GLY A 281 0.81 13.77 -0.45
CA GLY A 281 0.89 15.16 0.00
C GLY A 281 0.35 15.37 1.42
N ILE A 282 -0.75 14.69 1.78
CA ILE A 282 -1.29 14.69 3.14
C ILE A 282 -0.31 14.02 4.11
N LYS A 283 0.28 12.88 3.71
CA LYS A 283 1.27 12.15 4.49
C LYS A 283 2.50 13.01 4.79
N GLU A 284 3.03 13.72 3.80
CA GLU A 284 4.19 14.60 3.95
C GLU A 284 3.86 15.83 4.81
N LEU A 285 2.62 16.34 4.75
CA LEU A 285 2.22 17.52 5.50
C LEU A 285 2.01 17.25 7.00
N PHE A 286 1.52 16.07 7.36
CA PHE A 286 1.11 15.76 8.74
C PHE A 286 1.82 14.55 9.38
N GLU A 287 2.48 13.72 8.59
CA GLU A 287 3.28 12.57 9.03
C GLU A 287 2.53 11.67 10.04
N ALA A 288 3.15 11.34 11.18
CA ALA A 288 2.58 10.48 12.21
C ALA A 288 1.37 11.09 12.92
N ARG A 289 1.10 12.40 12.77
CA ARG A 289 -0.03 13.10 13.42
C ARG A 289 -1.39 12.68 12.85
N LEU A 290 -1.39 11.95 11.73
CA LEU A 290 -2.56 11.31 11.14
C LEU A 290 -3.09 10.13 11.97
N LEU A 291 -2.24 9.57 12.84
CA LEU A 291 -2.53 8.34 13.57
C LEU A 291 -2.97 8.63 15.00
N ILE A 292 -3.74 7.69 15.56
CA ILE A 292 -4.00 7.68 17.00
C ILE A 292 -2.74 7.27 17.76
N ILE A 293 -2.06 6.23 17.27
CA ILE A 293 -0.81 5.72 17.82
C ILE A 293 0.34 6.06 16.85
N GLU A 294 1.19 7.02 17.22
CA GLU A 294 2.24 7.58 16.34
C GLU A 294 3.27 6.54 15.85
N GLY A 295 3.41 5.41 16.55
CA GLY A 295 4.32 4.33 16.18
C GLY A 295 3.78 3.34 15.13
N GLU A 296 2.49 3.36 14.82
CA GLU A 296 1.84 2.37 13.93
C GLU A 296 1.83 2.81 12.47
N THR A 297 2.99 3.20 11.94
CA THR A 297 3.11 3.77 10.58
C THR A 297 2.88 2.76 9.45
N SER A 298 2.72 1.47 9.76
CA SER A 298 2.47 0.42 8.76
C SER A 298 1.19 0.67 7.96
N CYS A 299 0.18 1.30 8.58
CA CYS A 299 -1.10 1.54 7.93
C CYS A 299 -1.04 2.57 6.80
N PHE A 300 0.03 3.36 6.67
CA PHE A 300 0.19 4.30 5.55
C PHE A 300 0.33 3.61 4.20
N SER A 301 0.66 2.32 4.19
CA SER A 301 0.70 1.48 2.99
C SER A 301 -0.63 0.78 2.71
N HIS A 302 -1.66 1.00 3.53
CA HIS A 302 -3.00 0.42 3.37
C HIS A 302 -3.94 1.45 2.71
N LYS A 303 -4.93 1.00 1.93
CA LYS A 303 -5.86 1.90 1.21
C LYS A 303 -6.84 2.58 2.17
N GLU A 304 -7.20 1.90 3.25
CA GLU A 304 -8.28 2.23 4.17
C GLU A 304 -8.11 3.58 4.84
N ILE A 305 -6.88 3.95 5.25
CA ILE A 305 -6.60 5.29 5.79
C ILE A 305 -6.85 6.38 4.75
N TRP A 306 -6.52 6.10 3.49
CA TRP A 306 -6.67 7.07 2.41
C TRP A 306 -8.12 7.16 1.92
N ILE A 307 -8.86 6.05 1.94
CA ILE A 307 -10.32 6.07 1.76
C ILE A 307 -10.97 6.94 2.84
N ALA A 308 -10.59 6.77 4.10
CA ALA A 308 -11.08 7.61 5.21
C ALA A 308 -10.76 9.10 5.00
N TRP A 309 -9.57 9.43 4.48
CA TRP A 309 -9.21 10.80 4.13
C TRP A 309 -10.07 11.36 2.99
N LEU A 310 -10.35 10.56 1.95
CA LEU A 310 -11.22 10.98 0.86
C LEU A 310 -12.65 11.24 1.37
N GLU A 311 -13.19 10.35 2.20
CA GLU A 311 -14.52 10.52 2.80
C GLU A 311 -14.58 11.77 3.69
N PHE A 312 -13.60 11.95 4.58
CA PHE A 312 -13.50 13.12 5.45
C PHE A 312 -13.45 14.44 4.67
N LEU A 313 -12.58 14.54 3.68
CA LEU A 313 -12.48 15.74 2.84
C LEU A 313 -13.76 15.97 2.05
N THR A 314 -14.42 14.91 1.57
CA THR A 314 -15.69 15.02 0.85
C THR A 314 -16.80 15.55 1.75
N ILE A 315 -16.91 15.08 2.99
CA ILE A 315 -17.87 15.58 3.99
C ILE A 315 -17.62 17.08 4.24
N LEU A 316 -16.36 17.48 4.44
CA LEU A 316 -16.01 18.89 4.60
C LEU A 316 -16.34 19.74 3.36
N ASN A 317 -16.14 19.18 2.16
CA ASN A 317 -16.53 19.78 0.87
C ASN A 317 -18.05 19.92 0.68
N ILE A 318 -18.85 19.18 1.44
CA ILE A 318 -20.31 19.28 1.42
C ILE A 318 -20.74 20.39 2.39
N VAL A 319 -20.18 20.40 3.61
CA VAL A 319 -20.73 21.18 4.74
C VAL A 319 -20.04 22.53 4.94
N LYS A 320 -18.73 22.64 4.72
CA LYS A 320 -17.93 23.79 5.18
C LYS A 320 -17.21 24.53 4.06
N TYR A 321 -16.83 23.84 2.98
CA TYR A 321 -16.01 24.39 1.91
C TYR A 321 -16.57 23.97 0.54
N ASP A 322 -16.38 24.79 -0.49
CA ASP A 322 -16.76 24.41 -1.86
C ASP A 322 -15.91 25.20 -2.89
N PRO A 323 -14.81 24.65 -3.44
CA PRO A 323 -14.11 23.41 -3.09
C PRO A 323 -12.89 23.63 -2.16
N ILE A 324 -12.49 22.57 -1.43
CA ILE A 324 -11.24 22.53 -0.65
C ILE A 324 -10.03 22.60 -1.58
N GLN A 325 -9.04 23.40 -1.18
CA GLN A 325 -7.74 23.52 -1.84
C GLN A 325 -6.64 23.01 -0.92
N LYS A 326 -5.53 22.52 -1.48
CA LYS A 326 -4.38 22.02 -0.70
C LYS A 326 -3.85 23.03 0.33
N THR A 327 -3.85 24.31 -0.01
CA THR A 327 -3.41 25.40 0.89
C THR A 327 -4.26 25.52 2.15
N MET A 328 -5.49 25.01 2.13
CA MET A 328 -6.42 25.03 3.26
C MET A 328 -6.19 23.86 4.23
N LEU A 329 -5.49 22.80 3.83
CA LEU A 329 -5.36 21.57 4.60
C LEU A 329 -4.80 21.81 6.00
N SER A 330 -3.81 22.68 6.17
CA SER A 330 -3.24 22.99 7.49
C SER A 330 -4.26 23.65 8.41
N ASN A 331 -5.10 24.55 7.88
CA ASN A 331 -6.16 25.19 8.65
C ASN A 331 -7.26 24.18 8.98
N ILE A 332 -7.68 23.38 8.00
CA ILE A 332 -8.63 22.27 8.21
C ILE A 332 -8.12 21.38 9.32
N PHE A 333 -6.86 20.94 9.28
CA PHE A 333 -6.27 20.03 10.27
C PHE A 333 -6.23 20.62 11.70
N ASN A 334 -6.23 21.95 11.81
CA ASN A 334 -6.26 22.67 13.09
C ASN A 334 -7.70 22.98 13.55
N GLU A 335 -8.70 22.86 12.68
CA GLU A 335 -10.13 23.05 13.00
C GLU A 335 -10.87 21.72 13.19
N TYR A 336 -10.51 20.73 12.38
CA TYR A 336 -11.08 19.39 12.32
C TYR A 336 -9.94 18.39 12.16
N ARG A 337 -9.97 17.28 12.89
CA ARG A 337 -8.88 16.30 12.80
C ARG A 337 -9.41 14.93 12.45
N LEU A 338 -8.93 14.36 11.34
CA LEU A 338 -9.11 12.93 11.08
C LEU A 338 -8.01 12.14 11.79
N LYS A 339 -8.42 11.11 12.52
CA LYS A 339 -7.55 10.14 13.18
C LYS A 339 -7.90 8.74 12.70
N TYR A 340 -6.90 7.99 12.27
CA TYR A 340 -7.07 6.62 11.80
C TYR A 340 -6.62 5.58 12.85
N ILE A 341 -7.34 4.46 12.88
CA ILE A 341 -7.10 3.30 13.74
C ILE A 341 -6.85 2.08 12.86
N ASP A 342 -5.68 1.47 13.00
CA ASP A 342 -5.40 0.16 12.42
C ASP A 342 -5.77 -0.95 13.42
N GLY A 343 -6.54 -1.95 12.99
CA GLY A 343 -6.76 -3.20 13.74
C GLY A 343 -7.73 -3.20 14.93
N HIS A 344 -7.88 -2.10 15.68
CA HIS A 344 -8.78 -2.06 16.86
C HIS A 344 -10.19 -1.55 16.54
N GLY A 345 -11.19 -2.07 17.26
CA GLY A 345 -12.57 -1.58 17.18
C GLY A 345 -12.79 -0.32 18.02
N TRP A 346 -13.68 0.58 17.56
CA TRP A 346 -14.03 1.86 18.19
C TRP A 346 -14.13 1.88 19.74
N THR A 347 -14.68 0.81 20.34
CA THR A 347 -14.86 0.72 21.79
C THR A 347 -13.56 0.52 22.58
N GLU A 348 -12.55 -0.08 21.95
CA GLU A 348 -11.25 -0.41 22.57
C GLU A 348 -10.31 0.79 22.55
N VAL A 349 -10.46 1.67 21.55
CA VAL A 349 -9.53 2.77 21.24
C VAL A 349 -9.67 3.96 22.18
N ARG A 350 -10.62 3.94 23.12
CA ARG A 350 -10.78 5.01 24.11
C ARG A 350 -9.49 5.30 24.88
N LYS A 351 -8.66 4.29 25.15
CA LYS A 351 -7.37 4.51 25.83
C LYS A 351 -6.36 5.21 24.93
N ASP A 352 -6.40 4.93 23.63
CA ASP A 352 -5.43 5.43 22.67
C ASP A 352 -5.79 6.84 22.19
N LEU A 353 -7.09 7.19 22.15
CA LEU A 353 -7.54 8.57 21.96
C LEU A 353 -6.84 9.50 22.96
N GLY A 354 -6.81 9.14 24.24
CA GLY A 354 -6.12 9.97 25.23
C GLY A 354 -4.61 10.16 24.97
N ARG A 355 -3.97 9.26 24.23
CA ARG A 355 -2.52 9.27 23.96
C ARG A 355 -2.13 9.95 22.63
N SER A 356 -3.12 10.36 21.82
CA SER A 356 -2.85 10.93 20.51
C SER A 356 -2.36 12.38 20.58
N ASP A 357 -1.71 12.86 19.50
CA ASP A 357 -1.33 14.25 19.35
C ASP A 357 -2.50 15.15 18.90
N TYR A 358 -2.87 16.06 19.79
CA TYR A 358 -3.89 17.11 19.60
C TYR A 358 -3.30 18.52 19.51
N ILE A 359 -1.97 18.66 19.52
CA ILE A 359 -1.31 19.98 19.47
C ILE A 359 -1.79 20.74 18.24
N GLY A 360 -2.05 22.03 18.42
CA GLY A 360 -2.54 22.95 17.37
C GLY A 360 -4.00 22.80 16.96
N LEU A 361 -4.75 21.85 17.55
CA LEU A 361 -6.20 21.75 17.35
C LEU A 361 -6.92 22.83 18.19
N LYS A 362 -7.88 23.54 17.59
CA LYS A 362 -8.66 24.56 18.31
C LYS A 362 -9.51 23.92 19.41
N PRO A 363 -9.77 24.63 20.53
CA PRO A 363 -10.72 24.16 21.54
C PRO A 363 -12.09 23.88 20.93
N ASP A 364 -12.80 22.91 21.49
CA ASP A 364 -14.15 22.51 21.07
C ASP A 364 -14.26 21.97 19.63
N SER A 365 -13.13 21.69 18.98
CA SER A 365 -13.09 21.04 17.67
C SER A 365 -13.64 19.62 17.68
N THR A 366 -14.18 19.21 16.52
CA THR A 366 -14.60 17.83 16.26
C THR A 366 -13.46 17.00 15.70
N ILE A 367 -13.22 15.84 16.30
CA ILE A 367 -12.27 14.83 15.85
C ILE A 367 -13.03 13.73 15.12
N PHE A 368 -12.73 13.58 13.84
CA PHE A 368 -13.22 12.50 13.01
C PHE A 368 -12.34 11.29 13.22
N VAL A 369 -12.97 10.13 13.33
CA VAL A 369 -12.25 8.87 13.55
C VAL A 369 -12.68 7.86 12.51
N SER A 370 -11.71 7.13 11.98
CA SER A 370 -11.97 5.98 11.11
C SER A 370 -11.22 4.76 11.65
N SER A 371 -11.85 3.60 11.51
CA SER A 371 -11.32 2.32 11.94
C SER A 371 -11.71 1.23 10.95
N LYS A 372 -10.90 0.17 10.87
CA LYS A 372 -11.23 -1.03 10.07
C LYS A 372 -12.51 -1.71 10.51
N THR A 373 -12.88 -1.60 11.79
CA THR A 373 -14.09 -2.21 12.34
C THR A 373 -14.96 -1.11 12.95
N PRO A 374 -16.00 -0.65 12.21
CA PRO A 374 -16.88 0.39 12.69
C PRO A 374 -17.60 0.02 14.00
N PRO A 375 -18.02 1.03 14.79
CA PRO A 375 -18.83 0.76 15.97
C PRO A 375 -20.21 0.20 15.64
N LYS A 376 -20.71 -0.67 16.52
CA LYS A 376 -22.04 -1.29 16.36
C LYS A 376 -23.21 -0.41 16.80
N SER A 377 -22.99 0.56 17.68
CA SER A 377 -24.11 1.28 18.32
C SER A 377 -23.85 2.75 18.68
N SER A 378 -22.62 3.11 19.07
CA SER A 378 -22.27 4.48 19.42
C SER A 378 -21.20 4.98 18.45
N PHE A 379 -21.58 5.90 17.57
CA PHE A 379 -20.66 6.52 16.60
C PHE A 379 -20.13 7.88 17.07
N ILE A 380 -20.72 8.44 18.12
CA ILE A 380 -20.38 9.76 18.65
C ILE A 380 -20.02 9.64 20.13
N LEU A 381 -18.87 10.20 20.50
CA LEU A 381 -18.47 10.43 21.88
C LEU A 381 -18.43 11.95 22.10
N LYS A 382 -19.48 12.49 22.72
CA LYS A 382 -19.55 13.91 23.06
C LYS A 382 -18.63 14.24 24.23
N LYS A 383 -17.96 15.40 24.18
CA LYS A 383 -17.15 15.93 25.27
C LYS A 383 -17.94 15.98 26.56
N GLY A 384 -17.29 15.64 27.68
CA GLY A 384 -17.92 15.59 29.00
C GLY A 384 -18.96 14.48 29.21
N LYS A 385 -19.38 13.75 28.16
CA LYS A 385 -20.32 12.64 28.26
C LYS A 385 -19.55 11.33 28.55
N VAL A 386 -19.15 11.22 29.81
CA VAL A 386 -18.61 10.03 30.50
C VAL A 386 -17.12 9.70 30.27
N ILE A 387 -16.32 10.04 31.28
CA ILE A 387 -15.37 9.06 31.83
C ILE A 387 -16.01 8.57 33.13
N ASP A 388 -16.17 7.25 33.25
CA ASP A 388 -16.58 6.58 34.48
C ASP A 388 -15.56 6.93 35.58
N ILE A 389 -15.89 7.91 36.42
CA ILE A 389 -15.04 8.51 37.48
C ILE A 389 -14.59 7.43 38.50
N ALA A 390 -15.21 6.25 38.46
CA ALA A 390 -14.88 5.10 39.32
C ALA A 390 -13.73 4.22 38.80
N LYS A 391 -13.32 4.34 37.53
CA LYS A 391 -12.17 3.59 36.98
C LYS A 391 -10.97 4.51 36.80
N PRO A 392 -9.88 4.34 37.57
CA PRO A 392 -8.64 5.06 37.31
C PRO A 392 -8.16 4.71 35.91
N TYR A 393 -8.17 5.68 35.00
CA TYR A 393 -7.54 5.58 33.69
C TYR A 393 -6.10 6.08 33.81
N ASP A 394 -5.19 5.33 33.20
CA ASP A 394 -3.76 5.61 33.30
C ASP A 394 -3.42 6.88 32.50
N LYS A 395 -3.18 7.98 33.22
CA LYS A 395 -2.75 9.26 32.65
C LYS A 395 -1.28 9.24 32.19
N ARG A 396 -0.52 8.16 32.48
CA ARG A 396 0.86 8.02 32.01
C ARG A 396 0.88 7.84 30.50
N GLY A 397 1.57 8.75 29.81
CA GLY A 397 1.66 8.77 28.34
C GLY A 397 0.63 9.65 27.64
N PHE A 398 -0.25 10.34 28.39
CA PHE A 398 -0.84 11.55 27.83
C PHE A 398 0.29 12.52 27.52
N LYS A 399 0.20 13.23 26.40
CA LYS A 399 1.06 14.40 26.13
C LYS A 399 0.58 15.55 27.02
N THR A 400 0.67 15.35 28.34
CA THR A 400 0.26 16.24 29.43
C THR A 400 1.15 17.46 29.59
N ASP A 401 2.21 17.57 28.80
CA ASP A 401 3.13 18.71 28.85
C ASP A 401 2.40 20.04 28.52
N GLU A 402 1.17 19.98 27.95
CA GLU A 402 0.30 21.14 27.70
C GLU A 402 -1.09 21.11 28.39
N GLY A 403 -1.43 20.07 29.17
CA GLY A 403 -2.66 20.07 30.01
C GLY A 403 -4.02 19.89 29.30
N ILE A 404 -4.07 19.40 28.07
CA ILE A 404 -5.34 19.14 27.34
C ILE A 404 -5.88 17.74 27.69
N ASP A 405 -7.10 17.67 28.25
CA ASP A 405 -7.85 16.41 28.38
C ASP A 405 -8.82 16.27 27.19
N PRO A 406 -8.51 15.39 26.21
CA PRO A 406 -9.23 15.35 24.95
C PRO A 406 -10.71 14.94 25.10
N PHE A 407 -11.08 14.23 26.17
CA PHE A 407 -12.49 13.85 26.42
C PHE A 407 -13.33 14.98 27.02
N THR A 408 -12.67 16.04 27.48
CA THR A 408 -13.34 17.27 27.94
C THR A 408 -13.26 18.39 26.91
N SER A 409 -12.27 18.35 26.03
CA SER A 409 -12.02 19.41 25.04
C SER A 409 -12.65 19.17 23.68
N PHE A 410 -12.93 17.91 23.30
CA PHE A 410 -13.31 17.58 21.93
C PHE A 410 -14.47 16.57 21.84
N ASP A 411 -15.27 16.72 20.80
CA ASP A 411 -16.22 15.71 20.35
C ASP A 411 -15.51 14.73 19.41
N PHE A 412 -15.87 13.45 19.47
CA PHE A 412 -15.39 12.44 18.53
C PHE A 412 -16.55 11.87 17.72
N VAL A 413 -16.40 11.85 16.40
CA VAL A 413 -17.39 11.32 15.47
C VAL A 413 -16.73 10.29 14.57
N HIS A 414 -17.24 9.07 14.57
CA HIS A 414 -16.78 8.03 13.66
C HIS A 414 -17.33 8.28 12.24
N LEU A 415 -16.49 8.17 11.19
CA LEU A 415 -16.90 8.44 9.80
C LEU A 415 -18.10 7.59 9.36
N GLU A 416 -18.21 6.36 9.86
CA GLU A 416 -19.36 5.50 9.57
C GLU A 416 -20.71 6.10 9.99
N HIS A 417 -20.74 7.07 10.92
CA HIS A 417 -21.97 7.79 11.27
C HIS A 417 -22.64 8.41 10.05
N PHE A 418 -21.85 9.02 9.17
CA PHE A 418 -22.30 9.72 7.97
C PHE A 418 -22.92 8.79 6.92
N LYS A 419 -22.56 7.51 6.96
CA LYS A 419 -23.11 6.47 6.07
C LYS A 419 -24.29 5.77 6.73
N GLU A 420 -24.08 5.21 7.92
CA GLU A 420 -25.06 4.40 8.61
C GLU A 420 -26.24 5.22 9.14
N ILE A 421 -25.97 6.29 9.90
CA ILE A 421 -27.02 7.04 10.61
C ILE A 421 -27.66 8.10 9.72
N CYS A 422 -26.84 8.88 9.02
CA CYS A 422 -27.34 9.98 8.19
C CYS A 422 -28.00 9.48 6.90
N ILE A 423 -27.61 8.31 6.38
CA ILE A 423 -28.05 7.83 5.07
C ILE A 423 -28.80 6.48 5.16
N ILE A 424 -28.13 5.39 5.54
CA ILE A 424 -28.67 4.02 5.46
C ILE A 424 -29.90 3.81 6.35
N ARG A 425 -29.96 4.44 7.54
CA ARG A 425 -31.16 4.35 8.38
C ARG A 425 -32.32 5.23 7.92
N LYS A 426 -32.10 6.03 6.88
CA LYS A 426 -33.05 7.01 6.33
C LYS A 426 -33.29 6.80 4.83
N LEU A 427 -33.11 5.57 4.31
CA LEU A 427 -33.18 5.26 2.87
C LEU A 427 -34.42 5.83 2.18
N SER A 428 -35.58 5.69 2.80
CA SER A 428 -36.85 6.19 2.25
C SER A 428 -36.88 7.71 2.07
N GLU A 429 -36.05 8.45 2.80
CA GLU A 429 -35.95 9.92 2.70
C GLU A 429 -34.99 10.37 1.57
N TYR A 430 -34.18 9.46 1.02
CA TYR A 430 -33.28 9.73 -0.10
C TYR A 430 -33.86 9.32 -1.46
N GLN A 431 -34.93 8.53 -1.43
CA GLN A 431 -35.62 8.06 -2.61
C GLN A 431 -36.22 9.23 -3.41
N ASP A 432 -36.11 9.16 -4.74
CA ASP A 432 -36.70 10.10 -5.71
C ASP A 432 -36.24 11.57 -5.60
N LEU A 433 -35.20 11.85 -4.81
CA LEU A 433 -34.61 13.19 -4.76
C LEU A 433 -33.72 13.44 -5.98
N ASN A 434 -33.79 14.65 -6.54
CA ASN A 434 -32.84 15.10 -7.55
C ASN A 434 -31.49 15.51 -6.93
N GLU A 435 -30.48 15.79 -7.76
CA GLU A 435 -29.11 16.08 -7.29
C GLU A 435 -29.03 17.26 -6.32
N ASP A 436 -29.76 18.36 -6.57
CA ASP A 436 -29.76 19.53 -5.69
C ASP A 436 -30.43 19.21 -4.34
N GLN A 437 -31.55 18.48 -4.36
CA GLN A 437 -32.25 18.05 -3.15
C GLN A 437 -31.42 17.06 -2.33
N LEU A 438 -30.74 16.13 -2.99
CA LEU A 438 -29.81 15.19 -2.35
C LEU A 438 -28.68 15.94 -1.67
N LEU A 439 -28.09 16.92 -2.34
CA LEU A 439 -27.00 17.72 -1.78
C LEU A 439 -27.47 18.53 -0.57
N GLU A 440 -28.62 19.19 -0.64
CA GLU A 440 -29.17 19.95 0.49
C GLU A 440 -29.53 19.03 1.67
N LYS A 441 -30.07 17.84 1.40
CA LYS A 441 -30.32 16.85 2.45
C LYS A 441 -29.02 16.39 3.10
N LEU A 442 -28.00 16.03 2.31
CA LEU A 442 -26.68 15.64 2.84
C LEU A 442 -26.07 16.78 3.67
N LYS A 443 -26.14 18.03 3.20
CA LYS A 443 -25.69 19.19 3.98
C LYS A 443 -26.39 19.29 5.32
N SER A 444 -27.72 19.20 5.34
CA SER A 444 -28.51 19.28 6.58
C SER A 444 -28.13 18.16 7.55
N GLU A 445 -28.11 16.92 7.09
CA GLU A 445 -27.80 15.73 7.90
C GLU A 445 -26.38 15.77 8.47
N TYR A 446 -25.42 16.30 7.70
CA TYR A 446 -24.03 16.33 8.10
C TYR A 446 -23.71 17.55 8.98
N HIS A 447 -24.37 18.70 8.78
CA HIS A 447 -24.10 19.93 9.52
C HIS A 447 -24.34 19.78 11.02
N GLU A 448 -25.33 18.99 11.43
CA GLU A 448 -25.65 18.72 12.84
C GLU A 448 -24.49 18.15 13.67
N LEU A 449 -23.42 17.68 13.00
CA LEU A 449 -22.24 17.07 13.62
C LEU A 449 -21.05 18.05 13.73
N PHE A 450 -21.20 19.25 13.18
CA PHE A 450 -20.20 20.32 13.21
C PHE A 450 -20.58 21.46 14.16
N ASP A 451 -21.78 21.41 14.75
CA ASP A 451 -22.28 22.29 15.80
C ASP A 451 -22.31 21.54 17.15
#